data_AF-A0A1Q5A1E6-F1
#
_entry.id   AF-A0A1Q5A1E6-F1
#
_cell.length_a   1.000
_cell.length_b   1.000
_cell.length_c   1.000
_cell.angle_alpha   90.00
_cell.angle_beta   90.00
_cell.angle_gamma   90.00
#
_symmetry.space_group_name_H-M   'P 1'
#
loop_
_entity.id
_entity.type
_entity.pdbx_description
1 polymer ?
#
loop_
_entity_poly.entity_id
_entity_poly.type
_entity_poly.pdbx_seq_one_letter_code
_entity_poly.pdbx_strand_id
1 'polypeptide(L)'
;MKSFWEVDVAEPGAFGPRVGPASDEYRAVCGYSDTPADPLCEAPARWHVLADSAQYGPVTLAACVDHVEIARLAGRFVDEHEFTGVCGLPGTRWSFEDDACVIDDSGVEPELEETHGAYA
;
A
#
# COMPACT_ATOMS: atom_id res chain seq x y z
N MET A 1 -12.16 -11.94 -47.44
CA MET A 1 -12.69 -12.27 -46.11
C MET A 1 -11.50 -12.26 -45.16
N LYS A 2 -11.37 -11.24 -44.31
CA LYS A 2 -10.26 -11.13 -43.35
C LYS A 2 -10.70 -11.81 -42.06
N SER A 3 -9.86 -12.73 -41.57
CA SER A 3 -10.03 -13.52 -40.36
C SER A 3 -10.15 -12.63 -39.12
N PHE A 4 -11.09 -13.00 -38.25
CA PHE A 4 -11.64 -12.25 -37.11
C PHE A 4 -11.01 -12.70 -35.77
N TRP A 5 -9.75 -13.18 -35.78
CA TRP A 5 -9.14 -13.85 -34.63
C TRP A 5 -7.70 -13.42 -34.42
N GLU A 6 -7.51 -12.14 -34.12
CA GLU A 6 -6.37 -11.67 -33.33
C GLU A 6 -7.00 -10.89 -32.17
N VAL A 7 -7.38 -11.64 -31.12
CA VAL A 7 -7.61 -11.04 -29.80
C VAL A 7 -6.22 -10.91 -29.19
N ASP A 8 -5.73 -9.68 -29.10
CA ASP A 8 -4.59 -9.33 -28.26
C ASP A 8 -4.86 -9.90 -26.86
N VAL A 9 -4.11 -10.92 -26.48
CA VAL A 9 -4.08 -11.39 -25.10
C VAL A 9 -3.38 -10.26 -24.35
N ALA A 10 -4.15 -9.43 -23.65
CA ALA A 10 -3.61 -8.38 -22.80
C ALA A 10 -2.54 -9.00 -21.88
N GLU A 11 -1.35 -8.40 -21.87
CA GLU A 11 -0.25 -8.87 -21.04
C GLU A 11 -0.74 -8.98 -19.57
N PRO A 12 -0.38 -10.05 -18.84
CA PRO A 12 -0.71 -10.14 -17.43
C PRO A 12 0.05 -9.05 -16.67
N GLY A 13 -0.61 -7.91 -16.40
CA GLY A 13 0.04 -6.81 -15.69
C GLY A 13 -0.74 -5.50 -15.47
N ALA A 14 -1.99 -5.36 -15.94
CA ALA A 14 -2.66 -4.04 -15.91
C ALA A 14 -3.84 -3.88 -14.93
N PHE A 15 -4.25 -4.94 -14.22
CA PHE A 15 -5.40 -4.91 -13.29
C PHE A 15 -5.07 -5.64 -11.99
N GLY A 16 -3.94 -5.29 -11.37
CA GLY A 16 -3.68 -5.68 -9.99
C GLY A 16 -4.52 -4.86 -9.01
N PRO A 17 -4.66 -5.31 -7.75
CA PRO A 17 -5.32 -4.56 -6.69
C PRO A 17 -4.76 -3.13 -6.64
N ARG A 18 -5.64 -2.13 -6.64
CA ARG A 18 -5.20 -0.75 -6.75
C ARG A 18 -4.83 -0.19 -5.37
N VAL A 19 -3.61 0.31 -5.27
CA VAL A 19 -3.22 1.25 -4.20
C VAL A 19 -3.63 2.65 -4.66
N GLY A 20 -4.56 3.28 -3.94
CA GLY A 20 -4.93 4.68 -4.18
C GLY A 20 -3.76 5.64 -3.88
N PRO A 21 -3.87 6.93 -4.25
CA PRO A 21 -2.90 7.93 -3.78
C PRO A 21 -2.88 7.94 -2.24
N ALA A 22 -1.74 8.33 -1.66
CA ALA A 22 -1.66 8.61 -0.23
C ALA A 22 -2.78 9.59 0.15
N SER A 23 -3.50 9.28 1.22
CA SER A 23 -4.60 10.11 1.71
C SER A 23 -4.06 11.02 2.81
N ASP A 24 -4.23 12.33 2.64
CA ASP A 24 -3.98 13.32 3.72
C ASP A 24 -5.01 13.18 4.85
N GLU A 25 -6.12 12.48 4.60
CA GLU A 25 -7.04 12.06 5.64
C GLU A 25 -6.44 10.84 6.33
N TYR A 26 -5.79 11.07 7.48
CA TYR A 26 -5.26 10.06 8.39
C TYR A 26 -6.36 9.15 8.96
N ARG A 27 -6.94 8.30 8.10
CA ARG A 27 -8.08 7.46 8.42
C ARG A 27 -7.62 6.04 8.70
N ALA A 28 -8.02 5.52 9.86
CA ALA A 28 -7.80 4.13 10.26
C ALA A 28 -8.80 3.17 9.56
N VAL A 29 -8.88 3.22 8.24
CA VAL A 29 -9.81 2.42 7.42
C VAL A 29 -9.09 1.70 6.29
N CYS A 30 -9.65 0.57 5.88
CA CYS A 30 -9.18 -0.20 4.74
C CYS A 30 -9.39 0.59 3.44
N GLY A 31 -8.28 0.88 2.75
CA GLY A 31 -8.27 1.60 1.47
C GLY A 31 -8.41 0.69 0.23
N TYR A 32 -8.65 -0.61 0.42
CA TYR A 32 -8.75 -1.56 -0.69
C TYR A 32 -9.92 -1.25 -1.63
N SER A 33 -9.67 -1.37 -2.92
CA SER A 33 -10.67 -1.43 -3.99
C SER A 33 -10.13 -2.27 -5.14
N ASP A 34 -11.00 -3.07 -5.75
CA ASP A 34 -10.63 -3.99 -6.83
C ASP A 34 -10.34 -3.24 -8.14
N THR A 35 -11.14 -2.21 -8.43
CA THR A 35 -10.94 -1.33 -9.60
C THR A 35 -11.04 0.15 -9.22
N PRO A 36 -10.50 1.08 -10.04
CA PRO A 36 -10.61 2.52 -9.76
C PRO A 36 -12.05 3.05 -9.64
N ALA A 37 -13.03 2.35 -10.18
CA ALA A 37 -14.44 2.74 -10.15
C ALA A 37 -15.21 2.10 -8.98
N ASP A 38 -14.64 1.10 -8.31
CA ASP A 38 -15.27 0.43 -7.19
C ASP A 38 -15.12 1.27 -5.91
N PRO A 39 -16.16 1.27 -5.04
CA PRO A 39 -16.08 1.96 -3.76
C PRO A 39 -14.97 1.35 -2.90
N LEU A 40 -14.32 2.21 -2.09
CA LEU A 40 -13.36 1.75 -1.09
C LEU A 40 -14.07 0.86 -0.06
N CYS A 41 -13.35 -0.12 0.47
CA CYS A 41 -13.86 -1.02 1.51
C CYS A 41 -14.33 -0.28 2.77
N GLU A 42 -13.56 0.72 3.23
CA GLU A 42 -13.84 1.55 4.42
C GLU A 42 -14.04 0.83 5.76
N ALA A 43 -13.93 -0.51 5.81
CA ALA A 43 -13.94 -1.26 7.06
C ALA A 43 -12.76 -0.82 7.96
N PRO A 44 -12.86 -0.92 9.30
CA PRO A 44 -11.77 -0.54 10.19
C PRO A 44 -10.46 -1.26 9.83
N ALA A 45 -9.38 -0.49 9.67
CA ALA A 45 -8.06 -1.05 9.44
C ALA A 45 -7.61 -1.83 10.68
N ARG A 46 -7.02 -3.00 10.45
CA ARG A 46 -6.45 -3.87 11.49
C ARG A 46 -4.98 -4.16 11.25
N TRP A 47 -4.51 -3.96 10.02
CA TRP A 47 -3.15 -4.21 9.60
C TRP A 47 -2.58 -3.00 8.87
N HIS A 48 -1.29 -2.74 9.09
CA HIS A 48 -0.48 -1.80 8.34
C HIS A 48 0.61 -2.61 7.65
N VAL A 49 0.59 -2.63 6.32
CA VAL A 49 1.46 -3.47 5.50
C VAL A 49 2.44 -2.61 4.74
N LEU A 50 3.74 -2.91 4.87
CA LEU A 50 4.81 -2.29 4.10
C LEU A 50 5.09 -3.15 2.85
N ALA A 51 4.98 -2.53 1.68
CA ALA A 51 5.25 -3.16 0.39
C ALA A 51 6.14 -2.27 -0.47
N ASP A 52 7.00 -2.88 -1.27
CA ASP A 52 7.81 -2.18 -2.27
C ASP A 52 7.13 -2.33 -3.64
N SER A 53 6.50 -1.24 -4.10
CA SER A 53 5.79 -1.16 -5.38
C SER A 53 6.74 -0.76 -6.49
N ALA A 54 6.72 -1.49 -7.61
CA ALA A 54 7.50 -1.13 -8.80
C ALA A 54 7.14 0.25 -9.38
N GLN A 55 5.93 0.74 -9.14
CA GLN A 55 5.45 2.02 -9.65
C GLN A 55 5.71 3.19 -8.70
N TYR A 56 5.60 2.96 -7.40
CA TYR A 56 5.58 4.01 -6.37
C TYR A 56 6.75 3.91 -5.37
N GLY A 57 7.59 2.89 -5.47
CA GLY A 57 8.60 2.56 -4.46
C GLY A 57 7.96 2.02 -3.18
N PRO A 58 8.59 2.22 -2.01
CA PRO A 58 8.04 1.84 -0.72
C PRO A 58 6.69 2.53 -0.47
N VAL A 59 5.66 1.72 -0.23
CA VAL A 59 4.31 2.17 0.11
C VAL A 59 3.81 1.45 1.35
N THR A 60 2.97 2.12 2.11
CA THR A 60 2.30 1.52 3.25
C THR A 60 0.80 1.46 3.05
N LEU A 61 0.19 0.32 3.37
CA LEU A 61 -1.21 0.04 3.11
C LEU A 61 -1.95 -0.26 4.42
N ALA A 62 -3.05 0.44 4.66
CA ALA A 62 -3.98 0.13 5.74
C ALA A 62 -5.03 -0.89 5.24
N ALA A 63 -5.13 -2.04 5.89
CA ALA A 63 -6.01 -3.14 5.48
C ALA A 63 -6.86 -3.66 6.65
N CYS A 64 -8.10 -4.06 6.35
CA CYS A 64 -8.93 -4.84 7.27
C CYS A 64 -8.47 -6.31 7.27
N VAL A 65 -9.04 -7.12 8.17
CA VAL A 65 -8.72 -8.56 8.28
C VAL A 65 -8.95 -9.31 6.97
N ASP A 66 -10.02 -8.97 6.25
CA ASP A 66 -10.41 -9.68 5.03
C ASP A 66 -9.53 -9.33 3.81
N HIS A 67 -8.86 -8.17 3.83
CA HIS A 67 -8.09 -7.66 2.70
C HIS A 67 -6.58 -7.56 2.95
N VAL A 68 -6.08 -8.01 4.12
CA VAL A 68 -4.64 -7.99 4.42
C VAL A 68 -3.82 -8.84 3.44
N GLU A 69 -4.32 -10.02 3.06
CA GLU A 69 -3.64 -10.89 2.08
C GLU A 69 -3.50 -10.19 0.71
N ILE A 70 -4.46 -9.36 0.34
CA ILE A 70 -4.40 -8.60 -0.90
C ILE A 70 -3.36 -7.48 -0.80
N ALA A 71 -3.30 -6.80 0.34
CA ALA A 71 -2.29 -5.77 0.60
C ALA A 71 -0.86 -6.32 0.50
N ARG A 72 -0.62 -7.56 0.97
CA ARG A 72 0.69 -8.24 0.82
C ARG A 72 1.07 -8.51 -0.63
N LEU A 73 0.09 -8.61 -1.53
CA LEU A 73 0.30 -8.87 -2.96
C LEU A 73 0.39 -7.60 -3.80
N ALA A 74 0.20 -6.40 -3.21
CA ALA A 74 0.21 -5.12 -3.93
C ALA A 74 1.61 -4.70 -4.42
N GLY A 75 2.67 -5.39 -3.98
CA GLY A 75 4.05 -5.19 -4.36
C GLY A 75 4.93 -6.32 -3.83
N ARG A 76 6.24 -6.11 -3.74
CA ARG A 76 7.09 -7.02 -2.95
C ARG A 76 6.79 -6.77 -1.48
N PHE A 77 6.12 -7.72 -0.82
CA PHE A 77 5.90 -7.69 0.62
C PHE A 77 7.24 -7.51 1.35
N VAL A 78 7.29 -6.51 2.23
CA VAL A 78 8.45 -6.24 3.08
C VAL A 78 8.14 -6.70 4.49
N ASP A 79 7.08 -6.15 5.09
CA ASP A 79 6.70 -6.44 6.47
C ASP A 79 5.26 -5.99 6.81
N GLU A 80 4.75 -6.32 8.01
CA GLU A 80 3.46 -5.83 8.51
C GLU A 80 3.32 -5.85 10.04
N HIS A 81 2.42 -5.02 10.57
CA HIS A 81 2.01 -5.12 11.98
C HIS A 81 0.53 -4.73 12.19
N GLU A 82 0.02 -4.97 13.40
CA GLU A 82 -1.33 -4.52 13.77
C GLU A 82 -1.44 -3.00 13.69
N PHE A 83 -2.47 -2.51 13.01
CA PHE A 83 -2.69 -1.07 12.86
C PHE A 83 -2.89 -0.42 14.24
N THR A 84 -2.09 0.60 14.53
CA THR A 84 -2.17 1.38 15.77
C THR A 84 -2.44 2.85 15.48
N GLY A 85 -2.63 3.64 16.54
CA GLY A 85 -2.89 5.07 16.40
C GLY A 85 -1.74 5.86 15.78
N VAL A 86 -0.51 5.33 15.77
CA VAL A 86 0.65 6.04 15.22
C VAL A 86 0.80 5.84 13.71
N CYS A 87 0.32 4.75 13.12
CA CYS A 87 0.54 4.37 11.71
C CYS A 87 0.31 5.44 10.65
N GLY A 88 -0.54 6.43 10.94
CA GLY A 88 -0.85 7.53 10.03
C GLY A 88 -0.76 8.86 10.76
N LEU A 89 0.29 9.08 11.55
CA LEU A 89 0.57 10.41 12.08
C LEU A 89 1.80 11.01 11.38
N PRO A 90 1.88 12.34 11.24
CA PRO A 90 3.11 13.00 10.82
C PRO A 90 4.32 12.62 11.68
N GLY A 91 5.45 12.34 11.02
CA GLY A 91 6.67 11.86 11.68
C GLY A 91 6.67 10.36 11.95
N THR A 92 5.72 9.60 11.39
CA THR A 92 5.70 8.15 11.53
C THR A 92 6.64 7.49 10.54
N ARG A 93 7.45 6.56 11.04
CA ARG A 93 8.38 5.76 10.23
C ARG A 93 8.30 4.29 10.61
N TRP A 94 8.67 3.42 9.68
CA TRP A 94 8.84 2.00 9.96
C TRP A 94 10.14 1.74 10.74
N SER A 95 10.05 1.05 11.89
CA SER A 95 11.19 0.54 12.64
C SER A 95 11.35 -0.96 12.39
N PHE A 96 12.42 -1.36 11.70
CA PHE A 96 12.75 -2.78 11.50
C PHE A 96 13.24 -3.46 12.78
N GLU A 97 13.72 -2.70 13.76
CA GLU A 97 14.11 -3.25 15.07
C GLU A 97 12.88 -3.61 15.89
N ASP A 98 11.86 -2.75 15.88
CA ASP A 98 10.63 -2.93 16.66
C ASP A 98 9.53 -3.67 15.91
N ASP A 99 9.71 -3.91 14.60
CA ASP A 99 8.70 -4.47 13.70
C ASP A 99 7.38 -3.69 13.75
N ALA A 100 7.50 -2.35 13.80
CA ALA A 100 6.35 -1.46 13.97
C ALA A 100 6.59 -0.03 13.50
N CYS A 101 5.50 0.71 13.28
CA CYS A 101 5.53 2.15 13.14
C CYS A 101 5.88 2.85 14.46
N VAL A 102 6.80 3.82 14.37
CA VAL A 102 7.24 4.66 15.49
C VAL A 102 7.17 6.14 15.12
N ILE A 103 6.93 7.00 16.12
CA ILE A 103 6.93 8.45 15.96
C ILE A 103 8.35 8.97 16.19
N ASP A 104 8.84 9.82 15.28
CA ASP A 104 10.14 10.48 15.40
C ASP A 104 10.09 11.86 16.10
N ASP A 105 8.89 12.26 16.56
CA ASP A 105 8.56 13.52 17.24
C ASP A 105 8.77 14.79 16.39
N SER A 106 9.08 14.67 15.09
CA SER A 106 9.22 15.82 14.20
C SER A 106 7.87 16.51 13.92
N GLY A 107 6.78 15.73 13.94
CA GLY A 107 5.46 16.18 13.51
C GLY A 107 5.40 16.53 12.02
N VAL A 108 6.36 16.06 11.22
CA VAL A 108 6.47 16.31 9.79
C VAL A 108 6.41 14.97 9.08
N GLU A 109 5.55 14.84 8.07
CA GLU A 109 5.55 13.67 7.21
C GLU A 109 6.95 13.48 6.62
N PRO A 110 7.59 12.31 6.80
CA PRO A 110 8.88 12.08 6.18
C PRO A 110 8.70 12.28 4.68
N GLU A 111 9.55 13.12 4.08
CA GLU A 111 9.57 13.22 2.62
C GLU A 111 9.74 11.80 2.10
N LEU A 112 8.94 11.43 1.09
CA LEU A 112 9.21 10.22 0.32
C LEU A 112 10.57 10.45 -0.33
N GLU A 113 11.65 10.16 0.38
CA GLU A 113 12.98 10.14 -0.20
C GLU A 113 12.83 9.25 -1.42
N GLU A 114 13.17 9.78 -2.60
CA GLU A 114 13.32 8.99 -3.82
C GLU A 114 14.38 7.93 -3.50
N THR A 115 13.97 6.81 -2.94
CA THR A 115 14.85 5.75 -2.42
C THR A 115 15.39 4.98 -3.61
N HIS A 116 16.24 5.64 -4.37
CA HIS A 116 17.20 5.03 -5.26
C HIS A 116 18.22 4.27 -4.41
N GLY A 117 17.90 3.01 -4.08
CA GLY A 117 18.90 1.95 -3.93
C GLY A 117 19.73 1.91 -2.64
N ALA A 118 19.10 1.93 -1.47
CA ALA A 118 19.79 1.67 -0.20
C ALA A 118 19.09 0.61 0.66
N TYR A 119 18.90 -0.59 0.12
CA TYR A 119 18.74 -1.80 0.92
C TYR A 119 19.72 -2.85 0.39
N ALA A 120 20.94 -2.82 0.93
CA ALA A 120 22.00 -3.81 0.74
C ALA A 120 22.22 -4.56 2.04
#